data_AF-K0NRL5-F1
#
_entry.id   AF-K0NRL5-F1
#
_cell.length_a   1.000
_cell.length_b   1.000
_cell.length_c   1.000
_cell.angle_alpha   90.00
_cell.angle_beta   90.00
_cell.angle_gamma   90.00
#
_symmetry.space_group_name_H-M   'P 1'
#
loop_
_entity.id
_entity.type
_entity.pdbx_description
1 polymer ?
#
loop_
_entity_poly.entity_id
_entity_poly.type
_entity_poly.pdbx_seq_one_letter_code
_entity_poly.pdbx_strand_id
1 'polypeptide(L)' 'MSINIIPLMVDSLLMIIAGFSLVYAFDKALSKKVRIILLVTAIALVLVILYLTGFFLADPARLLH' A
#
# COMPACT_ATOMS: atom_id res chain seq x y z
N MET A 1 -1.96 -2.37 27.47
CA MET A 1 -2.17 -3.48 26.51
C MET A 1 -1.38 -3.10 25.26
N SER A 2 -0.26 -3.75 24.95
CA SER A 2 0.54 -3.42 23.77
C SER A 2 -0.17 -3.94 22.52
N ILE A 3 -0.69 -3.05 21.68
CA ILE A 3 -1.30 -3.42 20.42
C ILE A 3 -0.18 -3.93 19.52
N ASN A 4 -0.26 -5.19 19.08
CA ASN A 4 0.71 -5.75 18.15
C ASN A 4 0.35 -5.24 16.75
N ILE A 5 1.00 -4.17 16.30
CA ILE A 5 0.68 -3.43 15.05
C ILE A 5 1.10 -4.22 13.79
N ILE A 6 1.97 -5.23 13.94
CA ILE A 6 2.49 -6.03 12.81
C ILE A 6 1.36 -6.70 11.99
N PRO A 7 0.43 -7.47 12.58
CA PRO A 7 -0.70 -8.03 11.83
C PRO A 7 -1.56 -6.97 11.14
N LEU A 8 -1.78 -5.82 11.78
CA LEU A 8 -2.54 -4.71 11.18
C LEU A 8 -1.83 -4.13 9.94
N MET A 9 -0.51 -4.02 9.98
CA MET A 9 0.30 -3.59 8.83
C MET A 9 0.23 -4.61 7.69
N VAL A 10 0.30 -5.90 8.00
CA VAL A 10 0.20 -6.98 7.01
C VAL A 10 -1.18 -6.97 6.33
N ASP A 11 -2.26 -6.88 7.11
CA ASP A 11 -3.63 -6.84 6.59
C ASP A 11 -3.85 -5.61 5.69
N SER A 12 -3.33 -4.46 6.10
CA SER A 12 -3.39 -3.22 5.32
C SER A 12 -2.65 -3.37 3.97
N LEU A 13 -1.48 -4.02 3.99
CA LEU A 13 -0.70 -4.27 2.78
C LEU A 13 -1.45 -5.21 1.82
N LEU A 14 -2.04 -6.29 2.36
CA LEU A 14 -2.83 -7.26 1.59
C LEU A 14 -4.07 -6.61 0.98
N MET A 15 -4.76 -5.73 1.70
CA MET A 15 -5.93 -5.01 1.20
C MET A 15 -5.57 -4.06 0.04
N ILE A 16 -4.43 -3.37 0.12
CA ILE A 16 -3.92 -2.51 -0.96
C ILE A 16 -3.58 -3.35 -2.21
N ILE A 17 -2.87 -4.48 -2.03
CA ILE A 17 -2.53 -5.38 -3.14
C ILE A 17 -3.81 -5.92 -3.79
N ALA A 18 -4.79 -6.38 -3.01
CA ALA A 18 -6.07 -6.87 -3.52
C ALA A 18 -6.83 -5.80 -4.31
N GLY A 19 -6.85 -4.55 -3.83
CA GLY A 19 -7.44 -3.41 -4.53
C GLY A 19 -6.78 -3.15 -5.88
N PHE A 20 -5.45 -3.15 -5.93
CA PHE A 20 -4.71 -3.00 -7.18
C PHE A 20 -4.90 -4.16 -8.15
N SER A 21 -4.89 -5.40 -7.65
CA SER A 21 -5.14 -6.59 -8.46
C SER A 21 -6.54 -6.58 -9.07
N LEU A 22 -7.56 -6.15 -8.31
CA LEU A 22 -8.93 -6.02 -8.81
C LEU A 22 -9.01 -4.99 -9.94
N VAL A 23 -8.42 -3.82 -9.71
CA VAL A 23 -8.35 -2.75 -10.72
C VAL A 23 -7.64 -3.23 -11.99
N TYR A 24 -6.55 -3.99 -11.86
CA TYR A 24 -5.80 -4.53 -12.98
C TYR A 24 -6.56 -5.66 -13.70
N ALA A 25 -7.38 -6.44 -13.00
CA ALA A 25 -8.24 -7.46 -13.61
C ALA A 25 -9.29 -6.85 -14.55
N PHE A 26 -9.76 -5.64 -14.26
CA PHE A 26 -10.66 -4.88 -15.14
C PHE A 26 -9.92 -4.07 -16.23
N ASP A 27 -8.58 -4.11 -16.28
CA ASP A 27 -7.73 -3.26 -17.14
C ASP A 27 -8.16 -3.30 -18.62
N LYS A 28 -8.62 -4.45 -19.13
CA LYS A 28 -9.08 -4.59 -20.53
C LYS A 28 -10.32 -3.76 -20.88
N ALA A 29 -11.15 -3.40 -19.90
CA ALA A 29 -12.34 -2.55 -20.10
C ALA A 29 -12.07 -1.06 -19.78
N LEU A 30 -10.89 -0.73 -19.26
CA LEU A 30 -10.54 0.62 -18.80
C LEU A 30 -9.96 1.48 -19.94
N SER A 31 -10.45 2.72 -20.03
CA SER A 31 -9.91 3.72 -20.96
C SER A 31 -8.44 4.05 -20.67
N LYS A 32 -7.65 4.37 -21.72
CA LYS A 32 -6.23 4.72 -21.62
C LYS A 32 -5.92 5.78 -20.54
N LYS A 33 -6.81 6.78 -20.38
CA LYS A 33 -6.64 7.82 -19.35
C LYS A 33 -6.67 7.24 -17.93
N VAL A 34 -7.60 6.32 -17.67
CA VAL A 34 -7.74 5.70 -16.35
C VAL A 34 -6.58 4.76 -16.07
N ARG A 35 -6.10 4.02 -17.09
CA ARG A 35 -4.89 3.19 -16.97
C ARG A 35 -3.67 3.99 -16.52
N ILE A 36 -3.45 5.17 -17.10
CA ILE A 36 -2.33 6.04 -16.72
C ILE A 36 -2.47 6.50 -15.27
N ILE A 37 -3.66 6.95 -14.86
CA ILE A 37 -3.92 7.37 -13.48
C ILE A 37 -3.64 6.23 -12.51
N LEU A 38 -4.16 5.03 -12.79
CA LEU A 38 -3.96 3.85 -11.95
C LEU A 38 -2.48 3.45 -11.84
N LEU A 39 -1.73 3.55 -12.94
CA LEU A 39 -0.30 3.25 -12.94
C LEU A 39 0.49 4.27 -12.11
N VAL A 40 0.15 5.57 -12.22
CA VAL A 40 0.75 6.62 -11.40
C VAL A 40 0.39 6.43 -9.92
N THR A 41 -0.87 6.13 -9.61
CA THR A 41 -1.31 5.86 -8.24
C THR A 41 -0.64 4.62 -7.65
N ALA A 42 -0.41 3.57 -8.45
CA ALA A 42 0.34 2.38 -8.03
C ALA A 42 1.78 2.72 -7.63
N ILE A 43 2.48 3.45 -8.49
CA ILE A 43 3.86 3.88 -8.22
C ILE A 43 3.90 4.77 -6.95
N ALA A 44 2.97 5.71 -6.81
CA ALA A 44 2.88 6.56 -5.63
C ALA A 44 2.64 5.74 -4.35
N LEU A 45 1.76 4.75 -4.39
CA LEU A 45 1.49 3.87 -3.24
C LEU A 45 2.71 3.03 -2.86
N VAL A 46 3.44 2.50 -3.84
CA VAL A 46 4.71 1.78 -3.57
C VAL A 46 5.71 2.69 -2.88
N LEU A 47 5.88 3.93 -3.34
CA LEU A 47 6.79 4.90 -2.71
C LEU A 47 6.38 5.24 -1.28
N VAL A 48 5.09 5.41 -1.02
CA VAL A 48 4.56 5.67 0.34
C VAL A 48 4.83 4.47 1.26
N ILE A 49 4.60 3.24 0.78
CA ILE A 49 4.87 2.03 1.56
C ILE A 49 6.36 1.92 1.87
N LEU A 50 7.24 2.14 0.90
CA LEU A 50 8.70 2.10 1.12
C LEU A 50 9.14 3.17 2.14
N TYR A 51 8.62 4.38 2.03
CA TYR A 51 8.90 5.46 2.97
C TYR A 51 8.44 5.11 4.39
N LEU A 52 7.19 4.68 4.55
CA LEU A 52 6.64 4.28 5.85
C LEU A 52 7.42 3.10 6.44
N THR A 53 7.75 2.11 5.62
CA THR A 53 8.54 0.95 6.04
C THR A 53 9.92 1.37 6.54
N GLY A 54 10.63 2.24 5.81
CA GLY A 54 11.92 2.79 6.24
C GLY A 54 11.79 3.65 7.50
N PHE A 55 10.74 4.47 7.59
CA PHE A 55 10.48 5.33 8.75
C PHE A 55 10.21 4.52 10.02
N PHE A 56 9.42 3.44 9.93
CA PHE A 56 9.13 2.56 11.06
C PHE A 56 10.29 1.62 11.43
N LEU A 57 11.07 1.16 10.46
CA LEU A 57 12.26 0.33 10.71
C LEU A 57 13.40 1.13 11.33
N ALA A 58 13.54 2.42 11.01
CA ALA A 58 14.59 3.28 11.54
C ALA A 58 14.43 3.55 13.05
N ASP A 59 13.20 3.56 13.56
CA ASP A 59 12.91 3.75 14.98
C ASP A 59 11.64 2.99 15.38
N PRO A 60 11.73 1.67 15.63
CA PRO A 60 10.57 0.84 15.95
C PRO A 60 9.90 1.23 17.28
N ALA A 61 10.58 2.01 18.13
CA ALA A 61 10.01 2.52 19.38
C ALA A 61 8.92 3.59 19.15
N ARG A 62 8.89 4.24 17.98
CA ARG A 62 7.80 5.17 17.60
C ARG A 62 6.46 4.51 17.35
N LEU A 63 6.42 3.19 17.18
CA LEU A 63 5.18 2.42 17.08
C LEU A 63 4.56 2.13 18.46
N LEU A 64 5.30 2.32 19.55
CA LEU A 64 4.89 1.97 20.92
C LEU A 64 4.46 3.17 21.77
N HIS A 65 4.54 4.39 21.22
CA HIS A 65 4.19 5.65 21.89
C HIS A 65 2.94 6.31 21.33
#